data_AF-A0A355E8D6-F1
#
_entry.id   AF-A0A355E8D6-F1
#
_cell.length_a   1.000
_cell.length_b   1.000
_cell.length_c   1.000
_cell.angle_alpha   90.00
_cell.angle_beta   90.00
_cell.angle_gamma   90.00
#
_symmetry.space_group_name_H-M   'P 1'
#
loop_
_entity.id
_entity.type
_entity.pdbx_description
1 polymer ?
#
loop_
_entity_poly.entity_id
_entity_poly.type
_entity_poly.pdbx_seq_one_letter_code
_entity_poly.pdbx_strand_id
1 'polypeptide(L)'
;MSRRIRLLTGATALAVLAALYVLGMRFAYLKEVSCEQPCRDLGTNGDTVRQPLCAPLKLELGLADPKARIGRRYSLWYRVRMTNTSCFLLHALTAEHFMTTRGLDSAHATGIGLYLRVLDPDGNELAPLGAPTGAERTEYGSVIPYRFDHKASQKAFKELSVGDHWSFDFLPGRSIETIPSVLEPRQHALVAPALPCKVEGGERVCEYAEGEMHVENPGAPEPPAGFRILDQYVFKRGGRYRIQAVYEYKELWAEPIYRYDHLAVGPIFLVKDLFGVDLIHSRRHGKYFVRAVSDPVEFEVVP
;
A
#
# COMPACT_ATOMS: atom_id res chain seq x y z
N MET A 1 -52.50 16.29 41.69
CA MET A 1 -51.30 15.45 41.52
C MET A 1 -50.09 16.20 42.05
N SER A 2 -49.41 15.68 43.07
CA SER A 2 -48.28 16.35 43.75
C SER A 2 -47.10 16.57 42.78
N ARG A 3 -46.37 17.69 42.94
CA ARG A 3 -45.16 18.02 42.18
C ARG A 3 -44.12 16.89 42.20
N ARG A 4 -44.07 16.12 43.30
CA ARG A 4 -43.21 14.94 43.45
C ARG A 4 -43.61 13.79 42.53
N ILE A 5 -44.91 13.55 42.36
CA ILE A 5 -45.42 12.48 41.50
C ILE A 5 -45.05 12.78 40.04
N ARG A 6 -45.24 14.04 39.59
CA ARG A 6 -44.86 14.45 38.22
C ARG A 6 -43.37 14.29 37.95
N LEU A 7 -42.51 14.67 38.89
CA LEU A 7 -41.05 14.48 38.81
C LEU A 7 -40.66 13.00 38.71
N LEU A 8 -41.25 12.14 39.54
CA LEU A 8 -41.03 10.69 39.51
C LEU A 8 -41.47 10.04 38.20
N THR A 9 -42.66 10.39 37.68
CA THR A 9 -43.12 9.91 36.37
C THR A 9 -42.25 10.41 35.22
N GLY A 10 -41.77 11.65 35.28
CA GLY A 10 -40.86 12.19 34.26
C GLY A 10 -39.51 11.48 34.25
N ALA A 11 -38.92 11.26 35.43
CA ALA A 11 -37.64 10.56 35.56
C ALA A 11 -37.73 9.09 35.10
N THR A 12 -38.82 8.39 35.46
CA THR A 12 -39.03 7.00 35.04
C THR A 12 -39.27 6.89 33.53
N ALA A 13 -40.06 7.79 32.93
CA ALA A 13 -40.23 7.84 31.48
C ALA A 13 -38.90 8.07 30.73
N LEU A 14 -38.06 8.98 31.24
CA LEU A 14 -36.73 9.24 30.69
C LEU A 14 -35.82 8.01 30.79
N ALA A 15 -35.83 7.31 31.93
CA ALA A 15 -35.05 6.09 32.14
C ALA A 15 -35.48 4.96 31.18
N VAL A 16 -36.78 4.79 30.97
CA VAL A 16 -37.32 3.78 30.03
C VAL A 16 -36.93 4.12 28.59
N LEU A 17 -37.04 5.40 28.18
CA LEU A 17 -36.61 5.85 26.87
C LEU A 17 -35.11 5.62 26.64
N ALA A 18 -34.28 5.91 27.65
CA ALA A 18 -32.85 5.65 27.59
C ALA A 18 -32.54 4.15 27.45
N ALA A 19 -33.23 3.28 28.22
CA ALA A 19 -33.04 1.84 28.13
C ALA A 19 -33.45 1.27 26.77
N LEU A 20 -34.59 1.69 26.21
CA LEU A 20 -35.03 1.30 24.88
C LEU A 20 -34.09 1.80 23.78
N TYR A 21 -33.58 3.02 23.92
CA TYR A 21 -32.57 3.56 23.01
C TYR A 21 -31.29 2.73 23.06
N VAL A 22 -30.76 2.42 24.25
CA VAL A 22 -29.57 1.56 24.43
C VAL A 22 -29.77 0.18 23.81
N LEU A 23 -30.94 -0.46 24.03
CA LEU A 23 -31.29 -1.75 23.44
C LEU A 23 -31.39 -1.70 21.91
N GLY A 24 -32.07 -0.68 21.38
CA GLY A 24 -32.20 -0.45 19.94
C GLY A 24 -30.84 -0.24 19.28
N MET A 25 -29.98 0.56 19.91
CA MET A 25 -28.61 0.78 19.46
C MET A 25 -27.78 -0.49 19.55
N ARG A 26 -27.82 -1.23 20.66
CA ARG A 26 -27.14 -2.51 20.79
C ARG A 26 -27.58 -3.50 19.71
N PHE A 27 -28.88 -3.59 19.43
CA PHE A 27 -29.38 -4.47 18.36
C PHE A 27 -28.95 -4.01 16.97
N ALA A 28 -28.99 -2.70 16.71
CA ALA A 28 -28.55 -2.12 15.44
C ALA A 28 -27.04 -2.29 15.21
N TYR A 29 -26.22 -2.16 16.25
CA TYR A 29 -24.76 -2.30 16.19
C TYR A 29 -24.28 -3.75 16.22
N LEU A 30 -24.97 -4.65 16.94
CA LEU A 30 -24.67 -6.08 16.96
C LEU A 30 -25.20 -6.82 15.75
N LYS A 31 -26.06 -6.21 14.94
CA LYS A 31 -26.41 -6.78 13.64
C LYS A 31 -25.21 -6.60 12.72
N GLU A 32 -24.30 -7.58 12.77
CA GLU A 32 -23.15 -7.70 11.89
C GLU A 32 -23.59 -7.37 10.46
N VAL A 33 -22.87 -6.45 9.83
CA VAL A 33 -23.05 -6.22 8.40
C VAL A 33 -22.77 -7.56 7.74
N SER A 34 -23.74 -8.11 7.02
CA SER A 34 -23.52 -9.31 6.23
C SER A 34 -22.42 -9.00 5.22
N CYS A 35 -21.21 -9.44 5.53
CA CYS A 35 -20.05 -9.23 4.70
C CYS A 35 -19.90 -10.45 3.78
N GLU A 36 -19.87 -10.18 2.48
CA GLU A 36 -19.74 -11.20 1.43
C GLU A 36 -18.29 -11.59 1.15
N GLN A 37 -17.33 -10.96 1.82
CA GLN A 37 -15.92 -11.27 1.64
C GLN A 37 -15.60 -12.68 2.18
N PRO A 38 -14.65 -13.40 1.55
CA PRO A 38 -14.36 -14.78 1.91
C PRO A 38 -13.71 -14.92 3.30
N CYS A 39 -12.97 -13.91 3.76
CA CYS A 39 -12.28 -13.93 5.05
C CYS A 39 -13.12 -13.19 6.11
N ARG A 40 -14.06 -13.92 6.73
CA ARG A 40 -15.03 -13.36 7.69
C ARG A 40 -14.50 -13.19 9.11
N ASP A 41 -13.57 -14.04 9.53
CA ASP A 41 -13.00 -14.03 10.87
C ASP A 41 -11.48 -14.14 10.78
N LEU A 42 -10.77 -13.12 11.26
CA LEU A 42 -9.30 -13.12 11.32
C LEU A 42 -8.77 -13.89 12.54
N GLY A 43 -9.66 -14.32 13.45
CA GLY A 43 -9.33 -14.92 14.73
C GLY A 43 -9.57 -13.96 15.88
N THR A 44 -9.58 -14.50 17.11
CA THR A 44 -9.88 -13.72 18.31
C THR A 44 -8.78 -12.70 18.64
N ASN A 45 -9.18 -11.57 19.22
CA ASN A 45 -8.30 -10.46 19.57
C ASN A 45 -7.41 -10.74 20.79
N GLY A 46 -6.19 -10.19 20.78
CA GLY A 46 -5.27 -10.12 21.92
C GLY A 46 -4.11 -9.15 21.64
N ASP A 47 -3.34 -8.79 22.67
CA ASP A 47 -2.27 -7.78 22.57
C ASP A 47 -1.02 -8.23 21.79
N THR A 48 -0.96 -9.51 21.41
CA THR A 48 0.16 -10.10 20.65
C THR A 48 -0.14 -10.16 19.16
N VAL A 49 0.90 -10.00 18.33
CA VAL A 49 0.82 -10.18 16.87
C VAL A 49 0.46 -11.63 16.54
N ARG A 50 -0.59 -11.86 15.76
CA ARG A 50 -1.09 -13.21 15.40
C ARG A 50 -1.09 -13.45 13.90
N GLN A 51 -1.07 -14.72 13.51
CA GLN A 51 -1.37 -15.12 12.14
C GLN A 51 -2.89 -15.18 11.95
N PRO A 52 -3.46 -14.59 10.89
CA PRO A 52 -4.90 -14.62 10.67
C PRO A 52 -5.38 -16.03 10.29
N LEU A 53 -6.62 -16.37 10.67
CA LEU A 53 -7.24 -17.67 10.36
C LEU A 53 -7.54 -17.85 8.86
N CYS A 54 -7.60 -16.76 8.12
CA CYS A 54 -7.80 -16.73 6.67
C CYS A 54 -6.88 -15.69 6.02
N ALA A 55 -6.84 -15.63 4.69
CA ALA A 55 -6.07 -14.63 3.96
C ALA A 55 -6.85 -13.30 3.85
N PRO A 56 -6.46 -12.24 4.60
CA PRO A 56 -7.17 -10.97 4.53
C PRO A 56 -6.89 -10.18 3.25
N LEU A 57 -5.79 -10.50 2.56
CA LEU A 57 -5.34 -9.83 1.35
C LEU A 57 -5.17 -10.85 0.23
N LYS A 58 -5.64 -10.50 -0.96
CA LYS A 58 -5.38 -11.22 -2.21
C LYS A 58 -4.47 -10.39 -3.10
N LEU A 59 -3.45 -11.01 -3.69
CA LEU A 59 -2.61 -10.42 -4.72
C LEU A 59 -2.88 -11.04 -6.08
N GLU A 60 -2.93 -10.19 -7.11
CA GLU A 60 -3.02 -10.59 -8.50
C GLU A 60 -1.87 -9.92 -9.26
N LEU A 61 -1.07 -10.72 -9.96
CA LEU A 61 0.03 -10.25 -10.81
C LEU A 61 -0.36 -10.48 -12.27
N GLY A 62 -0.27 -9.43 -13.08
CA GLY A 62 -0.42 -9.49 -14.53
C GLY A 62 0.81 -9.01 -15.25
N LEU A 63 1.13 -9.62 -16.39
CA LEU A 63 2.17 -9.16 -17.33
C LEU A 63 1.52 -8.61 -18.60
N ALA A 64 2.05 -7.53 -19.16
CA ALA A 64 1.52 -6.96 -20.40
C ALA A 64 1.85 -7.86 -21.60
N ASP A 65 3.10 -8.30 -21.68
CA ASP A 65 3.61 -9.31 -22.60
C ASP A 65 4.45 -10.30 -21.79
N PRO A 66 4.16 -11.61 -21.79
CA PRO A 66 4.94 -12.61 -21.06
C PRO A 66 6.27 -12.93 -21.77
N LYS A 67 6.97 -11.91 -22.27
CA LYS A 67 8.26 -12.00 -22.95
C LYS A 67 9.22 -10.94 -22.46
N ALA A 68 10.45 -11.34 -22.19
CA ALA A 68 11.56 -10.46 -21.86
C ALA A 68 12.77 -10.75 -22.75
N ARG A 69 13.76 -9.86 -22.78
CA ARG A 69 14.96 -10.03 -23.61
C ARG A 69 16.21 -10.15 -22.77
N ILE A 70 17.12 -11.02 -23.18
CA ILE A 70 18.44 -11.18 -22.57
C ILE A 70 19.19 -9.84 -22.62
N GLY A 71 19.85 -9.48 -21.51
CA GLY A 71 20.69 -8.29 -21.43
C GLY A 71 19.95 -6.95 -21.46
N ARG A 72 18.60 -6.94 -21.46
CA ARG A 72 17.80 -5.71 -21.49
C ARG A 72 17.03 -5.48 -20.18
N ARG A 73 17.32 -4.35 -19.53
CA ARG A 73 16.69 -3.89 -18.29
C ARG A 73 15.20 -3.56 -18.42
N TYR A 74 14.79 -2.96 -19.55
CA TYR A 74 13.43 -2.48 -19.76
C TYR A 74 12.64 -3.39 -20.70
N SER A 75 12.52 -4.67 -20.34
CA SER A 75 11.94 -5.69 -21.23
C SER A 75 10.67 -6.35 -20.74
N LEU A 76 10.30 -6.20 -19.46
CA LEU A 76 9.11 -6.82 -18.90
C LEU A 76 8.23 -5.79 -18.18
N TRP A 77 6.92 -5.87 -18.41
CA TRP A 77 5.93 -4.94 -17.85
C TRP A 77 4.94 -5.70 -16.99
N TYR A 78 4.70 -5.22 -15.77
CA TYR A 78 3.83 -5.87 -14.80
C TYR A 78 2.81 -4.92 -14.19
N ARG A 79 1.77 -5.50 -13.61
CA ARG A 79 0.79 -4.82 -12.78
C ARG A 79 0.43 -5.71 -11.61
N VAL A 80 0.56 -5.19 -10.39
CA VAL A 80 0.08 -5.89 -9.19
C VAL A 80 -1.19 -5.21 -8.70
N ARG A 81 -2.23 -6.00 -8.45
CA ARG A 81 -3.43 -5.60 -7.74
C ARG A 81 -3.47 -6.28 -6.38
N MET A 82 -3.73 -5.52 -5.33
CA MET A 82 -4.05 -6.05 -4.00
C MET A 82 -5.50 -5.77 -3.68
N THR A 83 -6.21 -6.75 -3.11
CA THR A 83 -7.62 -6.62 -2.70
C THR A 83 -7.77 -7.01 -1.24
N ASN A 84 -8.51 -6.22 -0.45
CA ASN A 84 -8.92 -6.62 0.89
C ASN A 84 -10.07 -7.64 0.76
N THR A 85 -9.76 -8.90 1.03
CA THR A 85 -10.72 -10.02 1.00
C THR A 85 -11.24 -10.37 2.38
N SER A 86 -10.98 -9.52 3.38
CA SER A 86 -11.53 -9.65 4.72
C SER A 86 -12.75 -8.77 4.94
N CYS A 87 -13.54 -9.12 5.96
CA CYS A 87 -14.65 -8.31 6.45
C CYS A 87 -14.21 -7.18 7.40
N PHE A 88 -12.91 -7.03 7.58
CA PHE A 88 -12.32 -6.05 8.49
C PHE A 88 -11.79 -4.87 7.70
N LEU A 89 -11.85 -3.69 8.31
CA LEU A 89 -11.05 -2.57 7.89
C LEU A 89 -9.61 -2.80 8.31
N LEU A 90 -8.69 -2.72 7.36
CA LEU A 90 -7.26 -2.92 7.60
C LEU A 90 -6.56 -1.57 7.61
N HIS A 91 -5.84 -1.25 8.67
CA HIS A 91 -5.09 0.00 8.82
C HIS A 91 -3.59 -0.22 8.64
N ALA A 92 -2.86 0.89 8.65
CA ALA A 92 -1.39 0.95 8.59
C ALA A 92 -0.79 0.38 7.30
N LEU A 93 -1.58 0.21 6.22
CA LEU A 93 -1.01 -0.04 4.90
C LEU A 93 -0.40 1.24 4.37
N THR A 94 0.86 1.18 3.96
CA THR A 94 1.56 2.31 3.36
C THR A 94 1.38 2.32 1.84
N ALA A 95 0.97 3.47 1.32
CA ALA A 95 0.84 3.73 -0.11
C ALA A 95 2.18 3.59 -0.85
N GLU A 96 3.30 3.83 -0.16
CA GLU A 96 4.65 3.73 -0.73
C GLU A 96 4.91 2.36 -1.39
N HIS A 97 4.40 1.27 -0.81
CA HIS A 97 4.56 -0.09 -1.35
C HIS A 97 3.96 -0.26 -2.75
N PHE A 98 2.97 0.56 -3.13
CA PHE A 98 2.32 0.50 -4.45
C PHE A 98 2.78 1.62 -5.39
N MET A 99 3.32 2.69 -4.82
CA MET A 99 3.49 3.96 -5.53
C MET A 99 4.94 4.31 -5.86
N THR A 100 5.94 3.73 -5.19
CA THR A 100 7.34 4.06 -5.46
C THR A 100 8.17 2.83 -5.88
N THR A 101 9.31 3.05 -6.55
CA THR A 101 10.34 2.02 -6.82
C THR A 101 11.10 1.67 -5.55
N ARG A 102 11.38 2.68 -4.72
CA ARG A 102 11.99 2.50 -3.38
C ARG A 102 11.18 1.57 -2.49
N GLY A 103 9.86 1.59 -2.58
CA GLY A 103 8.97 0.69 -1.84
C GLY A 103 9.21 -0.79 -2.16
N LEU A 104 9.45 -1.13 -3.44
CA LEU A 104 9.75 -2.51 -3.85
C LEU A 104 11.17 -2.93 -3.47
N ASP A 105 12.15 -2.04 -3.67
CA ASP A 105 13.57 -2.30 -3.34
C ASP A 105 13.76 -2.51 -1.82
N SER A 106 13.19 -1.60 -1.01
CA SER A 106 13.25 -1.70 0.45
C SER A 106 12.49 -2.91 0.98
N ALA A 107 11.36 -3.26 0.36
CA ALA A 107 10.60 -4.43 0.75
C ALA A 107 11.34 -5.74 0.46
N HIS A 108 12.05 -5.84 -0.65
CA HIS A 108 12.86 -7.02 -0.93
C HIS A 108 14.01 -7.18 0.08
N ALA A 109 14.63 -6.08 0.54
CA ALA A 109 15.71 -6.12 1.52
C ALA A 109 15.23 -6.43 2.94
N THR A 110 14.08 -5.89 3.34
CA THR A 110 13.54 -6.03 4.69
C THR A 110 12.58 -7.21 4.85
N GLY A 111 12.07 -7.75 3.75
CA GLY A 111 10.96 -8.68 3.72
C GLY A 111 9.63 -8.04 4.12
N ILE A 112 9.52 -6.71 4.14
CA ILE A 112 8.32 -5.99 4.60
C ILE A 112 7.86 -5.04 3.50
N GLY A 113 6.62 -5.23 3.04
CA GLY A 113 5.99 -4.47 1.97
C GLY A 113 5.71 -5.34 0.75
N LEU A 114 5.43 -4.70 -0.38
CA LEU A 114 5.24 -5.37 -1.66
C LEU A 114 6.60 -5.57 -2.33
N TYR A 115 6.91 -6.78 -2.78
CA TYR A 115 8.09 -7.07 -3.61
C TYR A 115 7.78 -8.16 -4.65
N LEU A 116 8.65 -8.30 -5.63
CA LEU A 116 8.55 -9.30 -6.68
C LEU A 116 9.62 -10.37 -6.47
N ARG A 117 9.23 -11.64 -6.55
CA ARG A 117 10.14 -12.78 -6.55
C ARG A 117 10.23 -13.31 -7.97
N VAL A 118 11.44 -13.36 -8.52
CA VAL A 118 11.68 -13.83 -9.88
C VAL A 118 12.53 -15.08 -9.80
N LEU A 119 12.02 -16.21 -10.31
CA LEU A 119 12.74 -17.48 -10.38
C LEU A 119 13.25 -17.70 -11.80
N ASP A 120 14.48 -18.17 -11.89
CA ASP A 120 15.12 -18.57 -13.13
C ASP A 120 14.66 -19.95 -13.61
N PRO A 121 15.08 -20.41 -14.81
CA PRO A 121 14.68 -21.71 -15.36
C PRO A 121 15.08 -22.91 -14.50
N ASP A 122 16.09 -22.78 -13.65
CA ASP A 122 16.51 -23.84 -12.73
C ASP A 122 15.77 -23.76 -11.38
N GLY A 123 14.91 -22.75 -11.20
CA GLY A 123 14.15 -22.51 -9.97
C GLY A 123 14.89 -21.67 -8.92
N ASN A 124 16.04 -21.07 -9.25
CA ASN A 124 16.76 -20.20 -8.34
C ASN A 124 16.16 -18.79 -8.35
N GLU A 125 16.05 -18.19 -7.17
CA GLU A 125 15.59 -16.81 -7.05
C GLU A 125 16.67 -15.83 -7.52
N LEU A 126 16.30 -14.95 -8.46
CA LEU A 126 17.14 -13.86 -8.88
C LEU A 126 17.10 -12.75 -7.83
N ALA A 127 18.28 -12.31 -7.41
CA ALA A 127 18.38 -11.06 -6.68
C ALA A 127 18.03 -9.90 -7.62
N PRO A 128 17.21 -8.93 -7.19
CA PRO A 128 17.10 -7.68 -7.92
C PRO A 128 18.49 -7.06 -8.03
N LEU A 129 18.74 -6.38 -9.15
CA LEU A 129 19.79 -5.38 -9.20
C LEU A 129 19.51 -4.45 -8.02
N GLY A 130 20.46 -4.35 -7.09
CA GLY A 130 20.30 -3.45 -5.95
C GLY A 130 19.83 -2.11 -6.46
N ALA A 131 18.96 -1.42 -5.71
CA ALA A 131 18.61 -0.04 -6.03
C ALA A 131 19.92 0.65 -6.40
N PRO A 132 20.05 1.22 -7.63
CA PRO A 132 21.31 1.80 -8.07
C PRO A 132 21.77 2.66 -6.92
N THR A 133 22.89 2.26 -6.33
CA THR A 133 23.43 2.98 -5.18
C THR A 133 23.59 4.43 -5.62
N GLY A 134 23.64 5.38 -4.68
CA GLY A 134 23.86 6.79 -5.03
C GLY A 134 24.83 6.94 -6.19
N ALA A 135 25.96 6.20 -6.15
CA ALA A 135 26.96 6.04 -7.21
C ALA A 135 26.45 5.67 -8.63
N GLU A 136 25.61 4.64 -8.81
CA GLU A 136 25.08 4.26 -10.15
C GLU A 136 23.96 5.20 -10.64
N ARG A 137 23.23 5.85 -9.72
CA ARG A 137 22.29 6.94 -10.05
C ARG A 137 23.02 8.26 -10.33
N THR A 138 24.22 8.44 -9.77
CA THR A 138 25.02 9.67 -9.88
C THR A 138 26.12 9.55 -10.93
N GLU A 139 26.16 8.51 -11.76
CA GLU A 139 26.98 8.59 -12.96
C GLU A 139 26.40 9.71 -13.83
N TYR A 140 27.05 10.86 -13.79
CA TYR A 140 26.72 12.01 -14.61
C TYR A 140 26.60 11.55 -16.06
N GLY A 141 25.46 11.86 -16.66
CA GLY A 141 25.15 11.44 -18.02
C GLY A 141 24.31 10.15 -18.15
N SER A 142 24.02 9.43 -17.06
CA SER A 142 23.10 8.28 -17.10
C SER A 142 21.67 8.72 -17.42
N VAL A 143 21.02 7.99 -18.34
CA VAL A 143 19.64 8.28 -18.78
C VAL A 143 18.67 7.30 -18.11
N ILE A 144 17.67 7.85 -17.41
CA ILE A 144 16.56 7.13 -16.80
C ILE A 144 15.33 7.35 -17.69
N PRO A 145 14.90 6.36 -18.49
CA PRO A 145 13.83 6.55 -19.48
C PRO A 145 12.43 6.61 -18.87
N TYR A 146 12.21 5.97 -17.71
CA TYR A 146 10.88 5.85 -17.12
C TYR A 146 10.80 6.51 -15.74
N ARG A 147 9.67 7.15 -15.48
CA ARG A 147 9.26 7.59 -14.14
C ARG A 147 7.94 6.95 -13.77
N PHE A 148 7.55 7.09 -12.50
CA PHE A 148 6.18 6.81 -12.10
C PHE A 148 5.25 7.93 -12.59
N ASP A 149 4.03 7.58 -12.95
CA ASP A 149 3.02 8.57 -13.32
C ASP A 149 2.59 9.39 -12.09
N HIS A 150 3.12 10.61 -11.97
CA HIS A 150 2.77 11.53 -10.89
C HIS A 150 1.26 11.84 -10.84
N LYS A 151 0.57 11.92 -11.99
CA LYS A 151 -0.87 12.20 -12.02
C LYS A 151 -1.66 10.98 -11.57
N ALA A 152 -1.29 9.78 -12.01
CA ALA A 152 -1.92 8.55 -11.54
C ALA A 152 -1.68 8.34 -10.03
N SER A 153 -0.48 8.68 -9.54
CA SER A 153 -0.16 8.65 -8.12
C SER A 153 -1.02 9.62 -7.31
N GLN A 154 -1.13 10.89 -7.73
CA GLN A 154 -2.02 11.86 -7.08
C GLN A 154 -3.49 11.42 -7.07
N LYS A 155 -3.96 10.85 -8.19
CA LYS A 155 -5.31 10.28 -8.27
C LYS A 155 -5.49 9.14 -7.27
N ALA A 156 -4.54 8.20 -7.20
CA ALA A 156 -4.57 7.09 -6.27
C ALA A 156 -4.54 7.56 -4.81
N PHE A 157 -3.71 8.55 -4.46
CA PHE A 157 -3.68 9.15 -3.13
C PHE A 157 -5.02 9.73 -2.73
N LYS A 158 -5.64 10.50 -3.63
CA LYS A 158 -6.95 11.10 -3.41
C LYS A 158 -8.02 10.02 -3.21
N GLU A 159 -8.03 8.99 -4.05
CA GLU A 159 -8.99 7.89 -3.92
C GLU A 159 -8.81 7.17 -2.58
N LEU A 160 -7.58 6.85 -2.19
CA LEU A 160 -7.26 6.17 -0.94
C LEU A 160 -7.42 7.05 0.31
N SER A 161 -7.73 8.35 0.13
CA SER A 161 -7.83 9.32 1.23
C SER A 161 -6.57 9.33 2.10
N VAL A 162 -5.41 9.13 1.46
CA VAL A 162 -4.12 9.18 2.15
C VAL A 162 -3.87 10.64 2.52
N GLY A 163 -3.87 10.94 3.81
CA GLY A 163 -3.41 12.23 4.32
C GLY A 163 -1.88 12.35 4.26
N ASP A 164 -1.31 13.19 5.11
CA ASP A 164 0.13 13.44 5.15
C ASP A 164 0.97 12.22 5.60
N HIS A 165 0.33 11.18 6.13
CA HIS A 165 1.00 10.06 6.80
C HIS A 165 1.26 8.83 5.93
N TRP A 166 1.12 8.92 4.60
CA TRP A 166 1.35 7.84 3.62
C TRP A 166 0.65 6.51 3.90
N SER A 167 -0.19 6.45 4.94
CA SER A 167 -0.93 5.29 5.39
C SER A 167 -2.40 5.49 5.12
N PHE A 168 -3.11 4.40 4.87
CA PHE A 168 -4.52 4.45 4.53
C PHE A 168 -5.29 3.28 5.11
N ASP A 169 -6.60 3.50 5.20
CA ASP A 169 -7.58 2.52 5.62
C ASP A 169 -8.08 1.74 4.41
N PHE A 170 -7.88 0.43 4.45
CA PHE A 170 -8.21 -0.46 3.36
C PHE A 170 -9.51 -1.21 3.64
N LEU A 171 -10.60 -0.69 3.09
CA LEU A 171 -11.97 -1.20 3.26
C LEU A 171 -12.17 -2.60 2.63
N PRO A 172 -13.04 -3.45 3.20
CA PRO A 172 -13.48 -4.72 2.62
C PRO A 172 -13.87 -4.60 1.15
N GLY A 173 -13.37 -5.53 0.32
CA GLY A 173 -13.61 -5.59 -1.11
C GLY A 173 -12.89 -4.52 -1.94
N ARG A 174 -12.22 -3.54 -1.30
CA ARG A 174 -11.46 -2.50 -1.99
C ARG A 174 -10.19 -3.10 -2.61
N SER A 175 -9.81 -2.57 -3.77
CA SER A 175 -8.55 -2.90 -4.43
C SER A 175 -7.65 -1.68 -4.63
N ILE A 176 -6.35 -1.92 -4.68
CA ILE A 176 -5.30 -0.97 -5.05
C ILE A 176 -4.38 -1.61 -6.09
N GLU A 177 -3.87 -0.82 -7.02
CA GLU A 177 -2.93 -1.27 -8.04
C GLU A 177 -1.60 -0.52 -7.98
N THR A 178 -0.53 -1.14 -8.48
CA THR A 178 0.76 -0.46 -8.68
C THR A 178 0.63 0.69 -9.65
N ILE A 179 1.26 1.83 -9.35
CA ILE A 179 1.25 3.00 -10.22
C ILE A 179 2.00 2.69 -11.53
N PRO A 180 1.42 3.02 -12.70
CA PRO A 180 2.05 2.75 -13.99
C PRO A 180 3.32 3.57 -14.20
N SER A 181 4.15 3.09 -15.11
CA SER A 181 5.31 3.83 -15.60
C SER A 181 4.92 4.76 -16.74
N VAL A 182 5.54 5.93 -16.80
CA VAL A 182 5.48 6.86 -17.92
C VAL A 182 6.85 6.98 -18.56
N LEU A 183 6.88 7.04 -19.88
CA LEU A 183 8.09 7.35 -20.65
C LEU A 183 8.37 8.84 -20.49
N GLU A 184 9.31 9.16 -19.61
CA GLU A 184 9.76 10.52 -19.36
C GLU A 184 11.28 10.51 -19.16
N PRO A 185 12.05 10.43 -20.26
CA PRO A 185 13.50 10.31 -20.18
C PRO A 185 14.15 11.52 -19.51
N ARG A 186 14.98 11.24 -18.52
CA ARG A 186 15.76 12.25 -17.77
C ARG A 186 17.22 11.82 -17.73
N GLN A 187 18.12 12.79 -17.79
CA GLN A 187 19.55 12.58 -17.62
C GLN A 187 20.03 13.37 -16.40
N HIS A 188 20.81 12.70 -15.54
CA HIS A 188 21.50 13.38 -14.44
C HIS A 188 22.62 14.26 -15.01
N ALA A 189 22.59 15.55 -14.67
CA ALA A 189 23.52 16.55 -15.18
C ALA A 189 24.02 17.47 -14.04
N LEU A 190 25.19 18.06 -14.25
CA LEU A 190 25.69 19.18 -13.47
C LEU A 190 25.09 20.47 -14.03
N VAL A 191 24.22 21.14 -13.28
CA VAL A 191 23.35 22.19 -13.84
C VAL A 191 23.89 23.61 -13.56
N ALA A 192 24.64 23.83 -12.48
CA ALA A 192 25.30 25.11 -12.18
C ALA A 192 26.27 24.98 -10.99
N PRO A 193 27.26 25.87 -10.78
CA PRO A 193 27.95 25.95 -9.50
C PRO A 193 26.98 26.35 -8.38
N ALA A 194 26.90 25.57 -7.30
CA ALA A 194 25.96 25.74 -6.19
C ALA A 194 26.22 27.02 -5.36
N LEU A 195 27.42 27.58 -5.42
CA LEU A 195 27.88 28.75 -4.65
C LEU A 195 29.06 29.43 -5.39
N PRO A 196 29.52 30.65 -5.01
CA PRO A 196 30.74 31.21 -5.59
C PRO A 196 31.92 30.25 -5.35
N CYS A 197 32.61 29.88 -6.44
CA CYS A 197 33.77 29.00 -6.39
C CYS A 197 34.83 29.54 -5.42
N LYS A 198 35.38 28.69 -4.57
CA LYS A 198 36.49 29.07 -3.67
C LYS A 198 37.81 28.95 -4.40
N VAL A 199 38.79 29.77 -4.03
CA VAL A 199 40.18 29.61 -4.48
C VAL A 199 40.97 29.03 -3.31
N GLU A 200 41.43 27.79 -3.44
CA GLU A 200 42.29 27.11 -2.47
C GLU A 200 43.62 26.78 -3.15
N GLY A 201 44.75 27.21 -2.57
CA GLY A 201 46.08 26.90 -3.11
C GLY A 201 46.42 27.46 -4.50
N GLY A 202 45.63 28.41 -5.02
CA GLY A 202 45.79 28.94 -6.39
C GLY A 202 44.91 28.25 -7.44
N GLU A 203 44.16 27.21 -7.05
CA GLU A 203 43.19 26.54 -7.91
C GLU A 203 41.76 26.95 -7.54
N ARG A 204 40.90 27.10 -8.55
CA ARG A 204 39.49 27.46 -8.39
C ARG A 204 38.66 26.19 -8.25
N VAL A 205 38.13 25.94 -7.06
CA VAL A 205 37.27 24.80 -6.74
C VAL A 205 35.81 25.27 -6.76
N CYS A 206 35.02 24.72 -7.69
CA CYS A 206 33.59 24.97 -7.80
C CYS A 206 32.82 23.72 -7.36
N GLU A 207 31.88 23.87 -6.44
CA GLU A 207 30.90 22.83 -6.12
C GLU A 207 29.72 23.00 -7.10
N TYR A 208 29.33 21.94 -7.80
CA TYR A 208 28.24 21.99 -8.77
C TYR A 208 26.96 21.38 -8.19
N ALA A 209 25.83 22.02 -8.45
CA ALA A 209 24.50 21.51 -8.17
C ALA A 209 24.14 20.40 -9.16
N GLU A 210 23.70 19.28 -8.61
CA GLU A 210 23.11 18.18 -9.35
C GLU A 210 21.67 18.54 -9.77
N GLY A 211 21.31 18.19 -11.00
CA GLY A 211 19.94 18.29 -11.47
C GLY A 211 19.62 17.26 -12.53
N GLU A 212 18.35 17.24 -12.94
CA GLU A 212 17.85 16.35 -13.98
C GLU A 212 17.42 17.19 -15.18
N MET A 213 17.97 16.91 -16.35
CA MET A 213 17.53 17.51 -17.61
C MET A 213 16.66 16.54 -18.40
N HIS A 214 15.67 17.07 -19.10
CA HIS A 214 14.91 16.26 -20.06
C HIS A 214 15.80 15.95 -21.27
N VAL A 215 15.73 14.71 -21.74
CA VAL A 215 16.48 14.26 -22.92
C VAL A 215 15.55 13.55 -23.89
N GLU A 216 15.98 13.48 -25.14
CA GLU A 216 15.28 12.71 -26.16
C GLU A 216 15.23 11.23 -25.78
N ASN A 217 14.16 10.55 -26.18
CA ASN A 217 13.98 9.13 -25.89
C ASN A 217 15.13 8.30 -26.46
N PRO A 218 15.93 7.57 -25.64
CA PRO A 218 17.08 6.79 -26.10
C PRO A 218 16.68 5.48 -26.83
N GLY A 219 15.50 5.45 -27.47
CA GLY A 219 14.91 4.25 -28.06
C GLY A 219 14.23 3.32 -27.06
N ALA A 220 13.82 3.84 -25.89
CA ALA A 220 13.04 3.09 -24.92
C ALA A 220 11.59 2.91 -25.43
N PRO A 221 11.00 1.70 -25.30
CA PRO A 221 9.63 1.44 -25.77
C PRO A 221 8.58 2.22 -24.97
N GLU A 222 7.45 2.54 -25.60
CA GLU A 222 6.33 3.12 -24.88
C GLU A 222 5.73 2.12 -23.87
N PRO A 223 5.38 2.57 -22.64
CA PRO A 223 4.80 1.70 -21.63
C PRO A 223 3.38 1.28 -22.03
N PRO A 224 3.02 -0.02 -21.90
CA PRO A 224 1.64 -0.45 -22.01
C PRO A 224 0.78 0.25 -20.95
N ALA A 225 -0.45 0.64 -21.33
CA ALA A 225 -1.35 1.39 -20.46
C ALA A 225 -1.65 0.65 -19.14
N GLY A 226 -1.39 1.31 -18.01
CA GLY A 226 -1.63 0.76 -16.67
C GLY A 226 -0.58 -0.23 -16.17
N PHE A 227 0.52 -0.43 -16.90
CA PHE A 227 1.61 -1.30 -16.49
C PHE A 227 2.84 -0.52 -16.05
N ARG A 228 3.66 -1.19 -15.25
CA ARG A 228 4.90 -0.70 -14.68
C ARG A 228 6.07 -1.51 -15.21
N ILE A 229 7.19 -0.85 -15.49
CA ILE A 229 8.40 -1.54 -15.95
C ILE A 229 9.07 -2.33 -14.82
N LEU A 230 9.51 -3.55 -15.10
CA LEU A 230 10.39 -4.34 -14.23
C LEU A 230 11.85 -3.98 -14.50
N ASP A 231 12.29 -2.84 -13.97
CA ASP A 231 13.63 -2.28 -14.21
C ASP A 231 14.69 -2.76 -13.20
N GLN A 232 14.30 -3.55 -12.21
CA GLN A 232 15.21 -4.11 -11.20
C GLN A 232 15.88 -5.42 -11.65
N TYR A 233 15.60 -5.94 -12.84
CA TYR A 233 16.12 -7.23 -13.29
C TYR A 233 16.74 -7.12 -14.68
N VAL A 234 17.86 -7.83 -14.87
CA VAL A 234 18.46 -8.07 -16.18
C VAL A 234 18.70 -9.57 -16.32
N PHE A 235 18.03 -10.17 -17.29
CA PHE A 235 18.11 -11.60 -17.53
C PHE A 235 19.38 -11.94 -18.31
N LYS A 236 20.18 -12.87 -17.77
CA LYS A 236 21.48 -13.26 -18.34
C LYS A 236 21.41 -14.44 -19.30
N ARG A 237 20.34 -15.23 -19.24
CA ARG A 237 20.14 -16.44 -20.06
C ARG A 237 18.71 -16.52 -20.55
N GLY A 238 18.52 -17.20 -21.67
CA GLY A 238 17.19 -17.50 -22.20
C GLY A 238 16.53 -18.64 -21.44
N GLY A 239 15.21 -18.76 -21.58
CA GLY A 239 14.44 -19.86 -21.00
C GLY A 239 13.13 -19.38 -20.36
N ARG A 240 12.47 -20.30 -19.66
CA ARG A 240 11.21 -20.01 -18.98
C ARG A 240 11.47 -19.59 -17.54
N TYR A 241 11.03 -18.39 -17.20
CA TYR A 241 11.14 -17.81 -15.87
C TYR A 241 9.77 -17.78 -15.19
N ARG A 242 9.76 -17.59 -13.87
CA ARG A 242 8.53 -17.37 -13.10
C ARG A 242 8.63 -16.09 -12.30
N ILE A 243 7.53 -15.38 -12.15
CA ILE A 243 7.45 -14.19 -11.31
C ILE A 243 6.22 -14.27 -10.40
N GLN A 244 6.38 -13.81 -9.17
CA GLN A 244 5.34 -13.75 -8.14
C GLN A 244 5.38 -12.40 -7.44
N ALA A 245 4.21 -11.86 -7.12
CA ALA A 245 4.10 -10.74 -6.20
C ALA A 245 3.93 -11.27 -4.77
N VAL A 246 4.68 -10.70 -3.84
CA VAL A 246 4.59 -11.02 -2.41
C VAL A 246 4.39 -9.73 -1.63
N TYR A 247 3.43 -9.74 -0.72
CA TYR A 247 3.21 -8.68 0.24
C TYR A 247 3.34 -9.27 1.64
N GLU A 248 4.20 -8.69 2.46
CA GLU A 248 4.39 -9.11 3.84
C GLU A 248 4.39 -7.91 4.78
N TYR A 249 3.63 -7.98 5.86
CA TYR A 249 3.58 -6.90 6.85
C TYR A 249 3.46 -7.47 8.25
N LYS A 250 4.29 -6.97 9.17
CA LYS A 250 4.44 -7.57 10.51
C LYS A 250 3.33 -7.19 11.47
N GLU A 251 2.81 -5.97 11.37
CA GLU A 251 1.80 -5.45 12.30
C GLU A 251 0.69 -4.74 11.53
N LEU A 252 -0.18 -5.52 10.91
CA LEU A 252 -1.40 -5.01 10.30
C LEU A 252 -2.49 -4.89 11.37
N TRP A 253 -3.06 -3.70 11.51
CA TRP A 253 -4.16 -3.48 12.45
C TRP A 253 -5.47 -3.77 11.72
N ALA A 254 -6.35 -4.55 12.32
CA ALA A 254 -7.67 -4.81 11.76
C ALA A 254 -8.77 -4.41 12.75
N GLU A 255 -9.81 -3.76 12.25
CA GLU A 255 -11.02 -3.46 13.00
C GLU A 255 -12.28 -3.97 12.29
N PRO A 256 -13.26 -4.51 13.03
CA PRO A 256 -14.56 -4.86 12.45
C PRO A 256 -15.28 -3.59 11.99
N ILE A 257 -15.93 -3.66 10.83
CA ILE A 257 -16.75 -2.55 10.32
C ILE A 257 -18.17 -2.65 10.87
N TYR A 258 -18.63 -1.62 11.57
CA TYR A 258 -20.01 -1.55 12.03
C TYR A 258 -20.85 -0.68 11.09
N ARG A 259 -22.11 -1.07 10.89
CA ARG A 259 -23.04 -0.42 9.96
C ARG A 259 -23.30 1.07 10.23
N TYR A 260 -22.96 1.54 11.43
CA TYR A 260 -23.32 2.87 11.93
C TYR A 260 -22.12 3.73 12.37
N ASP A 261 -20.88 3.33 12.07
CA ASP A 261 -19.68 4.08 12.51
C ASP A 261 -19.68 5.55 12.05
N HIS A 262 -20.39 5.86 10.97
CA HIS A 262 -20.51 7.21 10.39
C HIS A 262 -21.77 7.98 10.84
N LEU A 263 -22.74 7.33 11.51
CA LEU A 263 -23.97 7.95 12.02
C LEU A 263 -23.92 8.23 13.53
N ALA A 264 -22.85 7.82 14.20
CA ALA A 264 -22.63 7.93 15.65
C ALA A 264 -22.28 9.34 16.17
N VAL A 265 -22.64 10.40 15.46
CA VAL A 265 -22.25 11.77 15.84
C VAL A 265 -23.21 12.32 16.91
N GLY A 266 -22.85 12.17 18.19
CA GLY A 266 -23.44 12.91 19.30
C GLY A 266 -24.00 12.05 20.46
N PRO A 267 -25.10 11.31 20.30
CA PRO A 267 -25.81 10.72 21.45
C PRO A 267 -25.14 9.46 22.02
N ILE A 268 -24.37 8.72 21.22
CA ILE A 268 -23.77 7.43 21.64
C ILE A 268 -22.61 7.63 22.60
N PHE A 269 -21.76 8.63 22.37
CA PHE A 269 -20.69 9.00 23.29
C PHE A 269 -21.26 9.42 24.64
N LEU A 270 -22.36 10.21 24.62
CA LEU A 270 -23.08 10.58 25.83
C LEU A 270 -23.58 9.36 26.61
N VAL A 271 -24.15 8.36 25.92
CA VAL A 271 -24.64 7.13 26.54
C VAL A 271 -23.51 6.27 27.10
N LYS A 272 -22.37 6.18 26.39
CA LYS A 272 -21.18 5.48 26.89
C LYS A 272 -20.68 6.12 28.19
N ASP A 273 -20.58 7.45 28.22
CA ASP A 273 -20.09 8.20 29.38
C ASP A 273 -21.10 8.19 30.54
N LEU A 274 -22.40 8.28 30.26
CA LEU A 274 -23.46 8.31 31.29
C LEU A 274 -23.73 6.95 31.94
N PHE A 275 -23.63 5.86 31.17
CA PHE A 275 -24.06 4.54 31.65
C PHE A 275 -22.90 3.56 31.87
N GLY A 276 -21.66 3.93 31.53
CA GLY A 276 -20.50 3.04 31.63
C GLY A 276 -20.64 1.75 30.81
N VAL A 277 -21.58 1.72 29.87
CA VAL A 277 -21.82 0.57 29.00
C VAL A 277 -20.89 0.73 27.82
N ASP A 278 -19.92 -0.16 27.70
CA ASP A 278 -19.07 -0.26 26.51
C ASP A 278 -19.90 -0.87 25.37
N LEU A 279 -20.79 -0.04 24.79
CA LEU A 279 -21.64 -0.38 23.65
C LEU A 279 -20.80 -0.62 22.40
N ILE A 280 -19.65 0.04 22.34
CA ILE A 280 -18.56 -0.29 21.45
C ILE A 280 -17.79 -1.36 22.20
N HIS A 281 -18.20 -2.63 22.10
CA HIS A 281 -17.45 -3.75 22.67
C HIS A 281 -15.98 -3.50 22.30
N SER A 282 -15.18 -3.07 23.29
CA SER A 282 -13.85 -2.45 23.17
C SER A 282 -13.26 -2.62 21.78
N ARG A 283 -12.98 -1.53 21.05
CA ARG A 283 -12.18 -1.50 19.80
C ARG A 283 -10.89 -2.30 19.98
N ARG A 284 -11.00 -3.62 19.92
CA ARG A 284 -9.90 -4.55 20.08
C ARG A 284 -9.37 -4.68 18.69
N HIS A 285 -8.53 -3.71 18.34
CA HIS A 285 -7.70 -3.83 17.18
C HIS A 285 -6.85 -5.08 17.37
N GLY A 286 -7.02 -6.06 16.50
CA GLY A 286 -6.10 -7.18 16.43
C GLY A 286 -4.88 -6.74 15.63
N LYS A 287 -3.68 -7.08 16.10
CA LYS A 287 -2.45 -6.97 15.31
C LYS A 287 -2.19 -8.29 14.62
N TYR A 288 -2.04 -8.25 13.30
CA TYR A 288 -1.86 -9.44 12.48
C TYR A 288 -0.57 -9.37 11.68
N PHE A 289 0.18 -10.46 11.68
CA PHE A 289 1.19 -10.72 10.66
C PHE A 289 0.46 -11.17 9.39
N VAL A 290 0.60 -10.41 8.31
CA VAL A 290 -0.10 -10.71 7.05
C VAL A 290 0.91 -10.97 5.97
N ARG A 291 0.74 -12.11 5.30
CA ARG A 291 1.49 -12.48 4.10
C ARG A 291 0.52 -12.88 3.00
N ALA A 292 0.59 -12.18 1.87
CA ALA A 292 -0.15 -12.50 0.67
C ALA A 292 0.84 -12.79 -0.47
N VAL A 293 0.52 -13.80 -1.28
CA VAL A 293 1.37 -14.24 -2.41
C VAL A 293 0.44 -14.43 -3.61
N SER A 294 0.81 -13.88 -4.76
CA SER A 294 0.07 -14.11 -6.00
C SER A 294 0.37 -15.51 -6.56
N ASP A 295 -0.51 -15.99 -7.44
CA ASP A 295 -0.16 -17.11 -8.31
C ASP A 295 1.10 -16.78 -9.13
N PRO A 296 1.98 -17.76 -9.38
CA PRO A 296 3.14 -17.57 -10.25
C PRO A 296 2.71 -17.35 -11.69
N VAL A 297 3.30 -16.35 -12.33
CA VAL A 297 3.15 -16.10 -13.77
C VAL A 297 4.43 -16.53 -14.47
N GLU A 298 4.29 -17.41 -15.47
CA GLU A 298 5.42 -17.81 -16.32
C GLU A 298 5.64 -16.79 -17.44
N PHE A 299 6.90 -16.53 -17.79
CA PHE A 299 7.27 -15.72 -18.94
C PHE A 299 8.53 -16.27 -19.63
N GLU A 300 8.70 -15.94 -20.90
CA GLU A 300 9.82 -16.41 -21.70
C GLU A 300 10.88 -15.32 -21.84
N VAL A 301 12.14 -15.65 -21.55
CA VAL A 301 13.28 -14.79 -21.86
C VAL A 301 13.88 -15.26 -23.18
N VAL A 302 13.83 -14.40 -24.19
CA VAL A 302 14.34 -14.66 -25.55
C VAL A 302 15.62 -13.85 -25.82
N PRO A 303 16.46 -14.27 -26.78
CA PRO A 303 17.62 -13.50 -27.23
C PRO A 303 17.30 -12.07 -27.69
#